data_AF-A0A3D2QGU0-F1
#
_entry.id   AF-A0A3D2QGU0-F1
#
_cell.length_a   1.000
_cell.length_b   1.000
_cell.length_c   1.000
_cell.angle_alpha   90.00
_cell.angle_beta   90.00
_cell.angle_gamma   90.00
#
_symmetry.space_group_name_H-M   'P 1'
#
loop_
_entity.id
_entity.type
_entity.pdbx_description
1 polymer ?
#
loop_
_entity_poly.entity_id
_entity_poly.type
_entity_poly.pdbx_seq_one_letter_code
_entity_poly.pdbx_strand_id
1 'polypeptide(L)'
;MPGHVASKVLDVTADKTEIGLISNVVYGQGPSRGYANVPLQMDILQPKTQVKKPAILFVTGGGFINANKDNGIQLRMHLAEHGYVVGSINYRVAPTAKFPEPLEDVKAAIRYLKANAGR
;
A
#
# COMPACT_ATOMS: atom_id res chain seq x y z
N MET A 1 -23.77 28.47 -33.45
CA MET A 1 -22.43 28.82 -33.96
C MET A 1 -22.01 27.75 -34.98
N PRO A 2 -21.55 28.11 -36.19
CA PRO A 2 -21.09 27.13 -37.18
C PRO A 2 -19.79 26.47 -36.66
N GLY A 3 -19.72 25.13 -36.67
CA GLY A 3 -18.49 24.39 -36.32
C GLY A 3 -18.60 23.33 -35.22
N HIS A 4 -19.79 23.00 -34.72
CA HIS A 4 -19.93 21.90 -33.75
C HIS A 4 -19.94 20.54 -34.47
N VAL A 5 -18.95 19.71 -34.20
CA VAL A 5 -18.90 18.30 -34.64
C VAL A 5 -19.65 17.46 -33.60
N ALA A 6 -20.52 16.56 -34.07
CA ALA A 6 -21.28 15.67 -33.19
C ALA A 6 -20.33 14.76 -32.39
N SER A 7 -20.60 14.57 -31.10
CA SER A 7 -19.85 13.65 -30.26
C SER A 7 -19.99 12.22 -30.78
N LYS A 8 -18.87 11.53 -30.99
CA LYS A 8 -18.85 10.10 -31.31
C LYS A 8 -18.77 9.30 -30.01
N VAL A 9 -19.77 8.49 -29.75
CA VAL A 9 -19.69 7.50 -28.66
C VAL A 9 -18.73 6.41 -29.09
N LEU A 10 -17.77 6.09 -28.21
CA LEU A 10 -16.84 4.97 -28.39
C LEU A 10 -17.18 3.92 -27.33
N ASP A 11 -17.54 2.73 -27.80
CA ASP A 11 -17.68 1.56 -26.93
C ASP A 11 -16.30 0.99 -26.64
N VAL A 12 -15.75 1.32 -25.47
CA VAL A 12 -14.46 0.81 -25.01
C VAL A 12 -14.72 -0.26 -23.97
N THR A 13 -14.27 -1.48 -24.24
CA THR A 13 -14.23 -2.56 -23.26
C THR A 13 -12.94 -2.46 -22.45
N ALA A 14 -13.05 -2.52 -21.12
CA ALA A 14 -11.88 -2.53 -20.25
C ALA A 14 -11.12 -3.85 -20.41
N ASP A 15 -9.84 -3.77 -20.77
CA ASP A 15 -8.92 -4.91 -20.94
C ASP A 15 -8.05 -5.16 -19.71
N LYS A 16 -7.94 -4.16 -18.82
CA LYS A 16 -7.12 -4.20 -17.61
C LYS A 16 -7.95 -4.45 -16.36
N THR A 17 -7.37 -5.19 -15.43
CA THR A 17 -7.95 -5.37 -14.09
C THR A 17 -7.90 -4.05 -13.34
N GLU A 18 -9.04 -3.60 -12.82
CA GLU A 18 -9.08 -2.40 -12.00
C GLU A 18 -8.34 -2.64 -10.67
N ILE A 19 -7.45 -1.73 -10.30
CA ILE A 19 -6.69 -1.78 -9.06
C ILE A 19 -7.23 -0.71 -8.10
N GLY A 20 -7.75 -1.13 -6.94
CA GLY A 20 -8.11 -0.24 -5.85
C GLY A 20 -6.92 0.12 -4.98
N LEU A 21 -6.91 1.34 -4.44
CA LEU A 21 -5.97 1.79 -3.42
C LEU A 21 -6.71 2.01 -2.11
N ILE A 22 -6.34 1.25 -1.08
CA ILE A 22 -6.77 1.47 0.30
C ILE A 22 -5.62 2.12 1.04
N SER A 23 -5.71 3.42 1.29
CA SER A 23 -4.63 4.19 1.94
C SER A 23 -4.73 4.17 3.45
N ASN A 24 -3.58 4.35 4.11
CA ASN A 24 -3.46 4.69 5.53
C ASN A 24 -4.06 3.64 6.50
N VAL A 25 -4.04 2.37 6.10
CA VAL A 25 -4.43 1.25 6.94
C VAL A 25 -3.47 1.14 8.13
N VAL A 26 -3.95 1.38 9.34
CA VAL A 26 -3.13 1.29 10.56
C VAL A 26 -2.92 -0.18 10.91
N TYR A 27 -1.68 -0.66 10.81
CA TYR A 27 -1.31 -2.04 11.13
C TYR A 27 -0.67 -2.20 12.51
N GLY A 28 -0.24 -1.09 13.12
CA GLY A 28 0.39 -1.04 14.42
C GLY A 28 0.49 0.39 14.94
N GLN A 29 0.95 0.55 16.18
CA GLN A 29 1.15 1.85 16.80
C GLN A 29 2.44 1.83 17.61
N GLY A 30 3.32 2.80 17.39
CA GLY A 30 4.55 2.99 18.15
C GLY A 30 4.33 4.01 19.29
N PRO A 31 4.89 3.79 20.49
CA PRO A 31 4.75 4.75 21.58
C PRO A 31 5.50 6.06 21.27
N SER A 32 4.94 7.18 21.71
CA SER A 32 5.59 8.50 21.66
C SER A 32 5.64 9.09 23.07
N ARG A 33 6.83 9.46 23.57
CA ARG A 33 6.99 9.91 24.95
C ARG A 33 6.24 11.23 25.19
N GLY A 34 5.20 11.18 26.03
CA GLY A 34 4.39 12.36 26.39
C GLY A 34 3.39 12.80 25.32
N TYR A 35 3.19 12.01 24.26
CA TYR A 35 2.26 12.28 23.17
C TYR A 35 1.44 11.04 22.81
N ALA A 36 0.45 11.20 21.93
CA ALA A 36 -0.28 10.06 21.37
C ALA A 36 0.64 9.11 20.61
N ASN A 37 0.28 7.82 20.59
CA ASN A 37 1.01 6.83 19.81
C ASN A 37 1.04 7.22 18.33
N VAL A 38 2.18 6.98 17.69
CA VAL A 38 2.36 7.22 16.26
C VAL A 38 1.81 6.01 15.49
N PRO A 39 0.85 6.21 14.58
CA PRO A 39 0.32 5.11 13.78
C PRO A 39 1.36 4.62 12.77
N LEU A 40 1.51 3.31 12.69
CA LEU A 40 2.23 2.63 11.62
C LEU A 40 1.21 2.20 10.57
N GLN A 41 1.41 2.68 9.35
CA GLN A 41 0.43 2.71 8.27
C GLN A 41 0.91 1.95 7.04
N MET A 42 -0.07 1.36 6.36
CA MET A 42 0.08 0.61 5.12
C MET A 42 -0.85 1.19 4.06
N ASP A 43 -0.37 1.24 2.82
CA ASP A 43 -1.21 1.41 1.64
C ASP A 43 -1.31 0.09 0.90
N ILE A 44 -2.53 -0.31 0.54
CA ILE A 44 -2.79 -1.60 -0.11
C ILE A 44 -3.32 -1.35 -1.51
N LEU A 45 -2.56 -1.81 -2.51
CA LEU A 45 -3.06 -1.96 -3.87
C LEU A 45 -3.72 -3.33 -3.98
N GLN A 46 -5.00 -3.33 -4.35
CA GLN A 46 -5.82 -4.53 -4.41
C GLN A 46 -6.48 -4.65 -5.79
N PRO A 47 -6.16 -5.72 -6.55
CA PRO A 47 -6.90 -6.03 -7.77
C PRO A 47 -8.37 -6.30 -7.43
N LYS A 48 -9.31 -5.66 -8.13
CA LYS A 48 -10.75 -5.89 -7.92
C LYS A 48 -11.15 -7.26 -8.48
N THR A 49 -11.24 -8.23 -7.58
CA THR A 49 -11.60 -9.62 -7.91
C THR A 49 -12.16 -10.31 -6.67
N GLN A 50 -13.03 -11.31 -6.87
CA GLN A 50 -13.61 -12.10 -5.78
C GLN A 50 -12.71 -13.25 -5.32
N VAL A 51 -11.62 -13.52 -6.04
CA VAL A 51 -10.70 -14.62 -5.75
C VAL A 51 -9.55 -14.11 -4.87
N LYS A 52 -9.23 -14.84 -3.79
CA LYS A 52 -8.06 -14.54 -2.96
C LYS A 52 -6.78 -14.55 -3.80
N LYS A 53 -5.96 -13.51 -3.62
CA LYS A 53 -4.69 -13.34 -4.33
C LYS A 53 -3.50 -13.42 -3.37
N PRO A 54 -2.32 -13.85 -3.83
CA PRO A 54 -1.10 -13.76 -3.03
C PRO A 54 -0.81 -12.29 -2.69
N ALA A 55 -0.32 -12.07 -1.46
CA ALA A 55 0.05 -10.74 -0.99
C ALA A 55 1.58 -10.55 -1.01
N ILE A 56 2.02 -9.38 -1.46
CA ILE A 56 3.40 -8.89 -1.39
C ILE A 56 3.44 -7.75 -0.39
N LEU A 57 4.34 -7.84 0.59
CA LEU A 57 4.66 -6.72 1.48
C LEU A 57 5.89 -5.98 0.92
N PHE A 58 5.68 -4.77 0.45
CA PHE A 58 6.73 -3.86 0.01
C PHE A 58 7.28 -3.07 1.20
N VAL A 59 8.52 -3.37 1.59
CA VAL A 59 9.26 -2.61 2.59
C VAL A 59 10.05 -1.53 1.85
N THR A 60 9.64 -0.27 1.98
CA THR A 60 10.35 0.84 1.32
C THR A 60 11.82 0.90 1.73
N GLY A 61 12.69 1.28 0.80
CA GLY A 61 14.06 1.67 1.13
C GLY A 61 14.10 3.02 1.84
N GLY A 62 15.32 3.46 2.17
CA GLY A 62 15.57 4.74 2.86
C GLY A 62 16.61 4.66 3.98
N GLY A 63 17.47 3.64 3.99
CA GLY A 63 18.60 3.53 4.92
C GLY A 63 18.22 3.49 6.40
N PHE A 64 16.98 3.12 6.73
CA PHE A 64 16.40 3.19 8.08
C PHE A 64 16.33 4.60 8.68
N ILE A 65 16.47 5.64 7.87
CA ILE A 65 16.29 7.06 8.27
C ILE A 65 15.05 7.69 7.61
N ASN A 66 14.49 7.03 6.60
CA ASN A 66 13.23 7.38 5.94
C ASN A 66 12.46 6.09 5.61
N ALA A 67 11.13 6.14 5.72
CA ALA A 67 10.23 5.04 5.42
C ALA A 67 8.91 5.54 4.80
N ASN A 68 8.98 6.33 3.73
CA ASN A 68 7.78 6.76 3.00
C ASN A 68 7.12 5.58 2.26
N LYS A 69 5.95 5.15 2.74
CA LYS A 69 5.14 4.07 2.14
C LYS A 69 4.67 4.36 0.71
N ASP A 70 4.70 5.62 0.28
CA ASP A 70 4.27 6.03 -1.07
C ASP A 70 5.35 5.72 -2.13
N ASN A 71 6.58 5.41 -1.72
CA ASN A 71 7.68 5.09 -2.62
C ASN A 71 7.39 3.91 -3.54
N GLY A 72 8.02 3.91 -4.72
CA GLY A 72 7.98 2.78 -5.64
C GLY A 72 6.61 2.48 -6.26
N ILE A 73 5.70 3.46 -6.34
CA ILE A 73 4.32 3.26 -6.83
C ILE A 73 4.26 2.55 -8.19
N GLN A 74 5.16 2.86 -9.13
CA GLN A 74 5.18 2.23 -10.46
C GLN A 74 5.45 0.72 -10.38
N LEU A 75 6.44 0.30 -9.59
CA LEU A 75 6.73 -1.12 -9.35
C LEU A 75 5.58 -1.80 -8.62
N ARG A 76 5.01 -1.15 -7.60
CA ARG A 76 3.90 -1.71 -6.83
C ARG A 76 2.64 -1.88 -7.67
N MET A 77 2.33 -0.90 -8.53
CA MET A 77 1.23 -0.99 -9.50
C MET A 77 1.46 -2.10 -10.51
N HIS A 78 2.67 -2.22 -11.05
CA HIS A 78 3.02 -3.30 -11.96
C HIS A 78 2.77 -4.68 -11.33
N LEU A 79 3.18 -4.89 -10.08
CA LEU A 79 2.88 -6.12 -9.34
C LEU A 79 1.37 -6.32 -9.14
N ALA A 80 0.62 -5.27 -8.80
CA ALA A 80 -0.83 -5.37 -8.62
C ALA A 80 -1.55 -5.74 -9.93
N GLU A 81 -1.16 -5.14 -11.05
CA GLU A 81 -1.68 -5.47 -12.39
C GLU A 81 -1.44 -6.93 -12.77
N HIS A 82 -0.41 -7.58 -12.21
CA HIS A 82 -0.12 -9.01 -12.40
C HIS A 82 -0.82 -9.91 -11.37
N GLY A 83 -1.82 -9.38 -10.66
CA GLY A 83 -2.71 -10.17 -9.81
C GLY A 83 -2.25 -10.38 -8.37
N TYR A 84 -1.34 -9.54 -7.86
CA TYR A 84 -0.92 -9.55 -6.45
C TYR A 84 -1.65 -8.47 -5.66
N VAL A 85 -1.95 -8.74 -4.39
CA VAL A 85 -2.26 -7.66 -3.42
C VAL A 85 -0.93 -7.10 -2.94
N VAL A 86 -0.72 -5.79 -3.02
CA VAL A 86 0.57 -5.18 -2.68
C VAL A 86 0.38 -4.18 -1.53
N GLY A 87 0.83 -4.56 -0.34
CA GLY A 87 0.87 -3.67 0.83
C GLY A 87 2.22 -2.96 0.91
N SER A 88 2.24 -1.63 0.99
CA SER A 88 3.44 -0.82 1.21
C SER A 88 3.38 -0.16 2.57
N ILE A 89 4.44 -0.24 3.38
CA ILE A 89 4.42 0.22 4.77
C ILE A 89 5.40 1.36 5.04
N ASN A 90 5.04 2.20 5.99
CA ASN A 90 6.02 2.93 6.77
C ASN A 90 6.45 2.04 7.96
N TYR A 91 7.56 2.36 8.59
CA TYR A 91 8.04 1.68 9.80
C TYR A 91 8.86 2.68 10.62
N ARG A 92 9.15 2.38 11.88
CA ARG A 92 9.95 3.28 12.72
C ARG A 92 11.38 3.41 12.17
N VAL A 93 11.93 4.63 12.21
CA VAL A 93 13.25 4.96 11.63
C VAL A 93 14.15 5.64 12.67
N ALA A 94 15.45 5.64 12.43
CA ALA A 94 16.41 6.39 13.21
C ALA A 94 16.19 7.92 13.04
N PRO A 95 16.52 8.74 14.05
CA PRO A 95 17.13 8.36 15.32
C PRO A 95 16.13 7.93 16.41
N THR A 96 14.83 7.98 16.15
CA THR A 96 13.77 7.72 17.15
C THR A 96 13.57 6.23 17.43
N ALA A 97 13.97 5.36 16.50
CA ALA A 97 14.01 3.93 16.68
C ALA A 97 15.36 3.31 16.30
N LYS A 98 15.67 2.18 16.92
CA LYS A 98 16.89 1.40 16.71
C LYS A 98 16.53 -0.04 16.37
N PHE A 99 17.47 -0.77 15.78
CA PHE A 99 17.30 -2.22 15.66
C PHE A 99 17.02 -2.84 17.05
N PRO A 100 16.04 -3.75 17.20
CA PRO A 100 15.25 -4.44 16.16
C PRO A 100 13.89 -3.80 15.83
N GLU A 101 13.56 -2.62 16.32
CA GLU A 101 12.22 -2.03 16.20
C GLU A 101 11.68 -1.95 14.76
N PRO A 102 12.44 -1.53 13.73
CA PRO A 102 11.96 -1.55 12.35
C PRO A 102 11.63 -2.97 11.84
N LEU A 103 12.39 -3.98 12.28
CA LEU A 103 12.14 -5.38 11.94
C LEU A 103 10.85 -5.88 12.61
N GLU A 104 10.58 -5.47 13.84
CA GLU A 104 9.34 -5.80 14.55
C GLU A 104 8.12 -5.20 13.86
N ASP A 105 8.25 -3.97 13.33
CA ASP A 105 7.20 -3.30 12.56
C ASP A 105 6.87 -4.04 11.27
N VAL A 106 7.90 -4.46 10.51
CA VAL A 106 7.72 -5.31 9.32
C VAL A 106 7.00 -6.61 9.69
N LYS A 107 7.39 -7.27 10.79
CA LYS A 107 6.71 -8.48 11.27
C LYS A 107 5.27 -8.20 11.69
N ALA A 108 4.98 -7.05 12.28
CA ALA A 108 3.63 -6.64 12.64
C ALA A 108 2.75 -6.45 11.40
N ALA A 109 3.27 -5.81 10.36
CA ALA A 109 2.58 -5.66 9.08
C ALA A 109 2.26 -7.02 8.43
N ILE A 110 3.18 -7.99 8.47
CA ILE A 110 2.92 -9.36 8.00
C ILE A 110 1.79 -10.02 8.80
N ARG A 111 1.81 -9.92 10.13
CA ARG A 111 0.74 -10.45 10.99
C ARG A 111 -0.60 -9.80 10.68
N TYR A 112 -0.62 -8.49 10.47
CA TYR A 112 -1.82 -7.75 10.09
C TYR A 112 -2.41 -8.28 8.79
N LEU A 113 -1.61 -8.40 7.72
CA LEU A 113 -2.09 -8.92 6.44
C LEU A 113 -2.66 -10.33 6.57
N LYS A 114 -1.96 -11.22 7.29
CA LYS A 114 -2.44 -12.59 7.52
C LYS A 114 -3.75 -12.64 8.29
N ALA A 115 -3.88 -11.84 9.35
CA ALA A 115 -5.08 -11.80 10.19
C ALA A 115 -6.31 -11.21 9.45
N ASN A 116 -6.08 -10.38 8.43
CA ASN A 116 -7.14 -9.68 7.69
C ASN A 116 -7.39 -10.23 6.28
N ALA A 117 -6.72 -11.31 5.85
CA ALA A 117 -6.79 -11.85 4.49
C ALA A 117 -8.16 -12.43 4.07
N GLY A 118 -9.15 -12.44 4.96
CA GLY A 118 -10.53 -12.83 4.66
C GLY A 118 -11.49 -11.66 4.49
N ARG A 119 -11.02 -10.42 4.61
CA ARG A 119 -11.81 -9.19 4.48
C ARG A 119 -11.69 -8.60 3.09
#